data_AF-A0A117QWP8-F1
#
_entry.id   AF-A0A117QWP8-F1
#
_cell.length_a   1.000
_cell.length_b   1.000
_cell.length_c   1.000
_cell.angle_alpha   90.00
_cell.angle_beta   90.00
_cell.angle_gamma   90.00
#
_symmetry.space_group_name_H-M   'P 1'
#
loop_
_entity.id
_entity.type
_entity.pdbx_description
1 polymer ?
#
loop_
_entity_poly.entity_id
_entity_poly.type
_entity_poly.pdbx_seq_one_letter_code
_entity_poly.pdbx_strand_id
1 'polypeptide(L)'
;MCEGIGWLADRDEGLDSVVFARGTSPEDLAVRMGGTPGAAVELTGPDVTHLLHRSETGDNAVVRVGACGAWSYAVLHLADPGRDDLAVRASRGGVEVIQYVAMTDHPPAQFDYLRDGQSVCGFGIGEEAHRWGQNPDHLLPALVAGGVLTPDGTSHQAAPAHSALSGKHLTLAVLEHHFGLCLPKNRVMRAPLPAYTVRGTLSLGPDPDIDIIRAWAAEHGYHVNWGHSGHVPAPIREAYVHAHR
;
A
#
# COMPACT_ATOMS: atom_id res chain seq x y z
N MET A 1 16.30 -6.64 -6.82
CA MET A 1 17.04 -5.38 -6.63
C MET A 1 16.11 -4.44 -5.88
N CYS A 2 16.63 -3.74 -4.88
CA CYS A 2 15.88 -2.74 -4.12
C CYS A 2 15.85 -1.43 -4.92
N GLU A 3 14.67 -0.87 -5.22
CA GLU A 3 14.49 0.32 -6.08
C GLU A 3 14.25 1.61 -5.26
N GLY A 4 14.41 1.56 -3.92
CA GLY A 4 14.11 2.67 -3.03
C GLY A 4 12.60 2.93 -2.89
N ILE A 5 12.22 4.12 -2.43
CA ILE A 5 10.83 4.58 -2.32
C ILE A 5 10.55 5.82 -3.18
N GLY A 6 11.55 6.38 -3.86
CA GLY A 6 11.40 7.61 -4.66
C GLY A 6 10.29 7.54 -5.72
N TRP A 7 10.05 6.35 -6.29
CA TRP A 7 9.00 6.12 -7.27
C TRP A 7 7.57 6.35 -6.75
N LEU A 8 7.36 6.43 -5.43
CA LEU A 8 6.07 6.79 -4.84
C LEU A 8 5.65 8.24 -5.13
N ALA A 9 6.60 9.11 -5.53
CA ALA A 9 6.29 10.48 -5.94
C ALA A 9 5.56 10.53 -7.31
N ASP A 10 5.65 9.47 -8.10
CA ASP A 10 5.06 9.39 -9.43
C ASP A 10 3.59 8.95 -9.31
N ARG A 11 2.67 9.86 -9.65
CA ARG A 11 1.22 9.72 -9.39
C ARG A 11 0.52 8.62 -10.20
N ASP A 12 1.13 8.10 -11.25
CA ASP A 12 0.46 7.26 -12.25
C ASP A 12 0.41 5.76 -11.88
N GLU A 13 0.90 5.37 -10.70
CA GLU A 13 1.17 3.96 -10.40
C GLU A 13 0.08 3.24 -9.60
N GLY A 14 -1.08 3.85 -9.32
CA GLY A 14 -2.24 3.13 -8.76
C GLY A 14 -2.01 2.46 -7.39
N LEU A 15 -1.13 3.03 -6.56
CA LEU A 15 -0.86 2.59 -5.19
C LEU A 15 -1.55 3.52 -4.19
N ASP A 16 -2.54 3.04 -3.45
CA ASP A 16 -3.29 3.87 -2.51
C ASP A 16 -2.52 4.16 -1.22
N SER A 17 -1.95 3.11 -0.62
CA SER A 17 -1.15 3.23 0.59
C SER A 17 -0.16 2.08 0.75
N VAL A 18 0.97 2.37 1.38
CA VAL A 18 1.95 1.38 1.81
C VAL A 18 2.34 1.63 3.27
N VAL A 19 2.45 0.54 4.02
CA VAL A 19 2.93 0.54 5.40
C VAL A 19 4.23 -0.25 5.45
N PHE A 20 5.26 0.32 6.05
CA PHE A 20 6.51 -0.36 6.39
C PHE A 20 6.51 -0.63 7.89
N ALA A 21 6.96 -1.81 8.31
CA ALA A 21 7.10 -2.18 9.70
C ALA A 21 8.43 -2.89 9.98
N ARG A 22 9.16 -2.42 11.00
CA ARG A 22 10.43 -2.99 11.45
C ARG A 22 10.23 -3.69 12.79
N GLY A 23 10.87 -4.86 12.94
CA GLY A 23 10.69 -5.72 14.12
C GLY A 23 9.50 -6.67 14.04
N THR A 24 8.95 -6.90 12.85
CA THR A 24 7.85 -7.84 12.59
C THR A 24 8.06 -8.57 11.27
N SER A 25 7.61 -9.82 11.16
CA SER A 25 7.57 -10.53 9.88
C SER A 25 6.42 -10.02 8.98
N PRO A 26 6.41 -10.32 7.67
CA PRO A 26 5.31 -9.93 6.79
C PRO A 26 3.96 -10.54 7.19
N GLU A 27 3.95 -11.81 7.60
CA GLU A 27 2.72 -12.45 8.10
C GLU A 27 2.27 -11.82 9.42
N ASP A 28 3.17 -11.63 10.38
CA ASP A 28 2.82 -10.98 11.65
C ASP A 28 2.30 -9.56 11.42
N LEU A 29 2.83 -8.84 10.43
CA LEU A 29 2.32 -7.53 10.03
C LEU A 29 0.86 -7.62 9.55
N ALA A 30 0.56 -8.57 8.66
CA ALA A 30 -0.81 -8.80 8.20
C ALA A 30 -1.75 -9.20 9.35
N VAL A 31 -1.29 -10.05 10.27
CA VAL A 31 -2.09 -10.49 11.44
C VAL A 31 -2.36 -9.33 12.40
N ARG A 32 -1.36 -8.48 12.68
CA ARG A 32 -1.53 -7.25 13.48
C ARG A 32 -2.54 -6.29 12.86
N MET A 33 -2.62 -6.29 11.54
CA MET A 33 -3.57 -5.52 10.75
C MET A 33 -4.99 -6.10 10.79
N GLY A 34 -5.18 -7.37 11.19
CA GLY A 34 -6.47 -8.04 11.28
C GLY A 34 -6.59 -9.29 10.41
N GLY A 35 -5.50 -9.67 9.72
CA GLY A 35 -5.44 -10.90 8.93
C GLY A 35 -5.52 -12.15 9.80
N THR A 36 -6.03 -13.23 9.22
CA THR A 36 -6.04 -14.55 9.88
C THR A 36 -4.71 -15.27 9.63
N PRO A 37 -4.00 -15.74 10.67
CA PRO A 37 -2.75 -16.50 10.49
C PRO A 37 -2.93 -17.70 9.55
N GLY A 38 -1.98 -17.93 8.65
CA GLY A 38 -2.03 -19.03 7.68
C GLY A 38 -3.10 -18.93 6.59
N ALA A 39 -3.89 -17.84 6.53
CA ALA A 39 -4.95 -17.64 5.52
C ALA A 39 -4.45 -16.93 4.24
N ALA A 40 -3.13 -16.89 4.03
CA ALA A 40 -2.53 -16.16 2.93
C ALA A 40 -2.92 -16.76 1.57
N VAL A 41 -3.19 -15.89 0.60
CA VAL A 41 -3.34 -16.27 -0.82
C VAL A 41 -2.41 -15.42 -1.66
N GLU A 42 -1.68 -16.03 -2.60
CA GLU A 42 -0.77 -15.30 -3.49
C GLU A 42 -1.57 -14.54 -4.56
N LEU A 43 -1.63 -13.20 -4.45
CA LEU A 43 -2.39 -12.34 -5.37
C LEU A 43 -1.55 -11.17 -5.88
N THR A 44 -1.78 -10.77 -7.12
CA THR A 44 -1.25 -9.50 -7.66
C THR A 44 -2.11 -8.32 -7.22
N GLY A 45 -1.63 -7.09 -7.41
CA GLY A 45 -2.44 -5.89 -7.18
C GLY A 45 -3.74 -5.88 -7.99
N PRO A 46 -3.66 -6.09 -9.31
CA PRO A 46 -4.85 -6.19 -10.15
C PRO A 46 -5.85 -7.27 -9.72
N ASP A 47 -5.38 -8.43 -9.23
CA ASP A 47 -6.29 -9.47 -8.70
C ASP A 47 -7.10 -8.93 -7.51
N VAL A 48 -6.44 -8.25 -6.56
CA VAL A 48 -7.10 -7.67 -5.39
C VAL A 48 -8.08 -6.57 -5.78
N THR A 49 -7.69 -5.66 -6.67
CA THR A 49 -8.57 -4.61 -7.19
C THR A 49 -9.82 -5.21 -7.83
N HIS A 50 -9.66 -6.28 -8.64
CA HIS A 50 -10.78 -6.98 -9.26
C HIS A 50 -11.73 -7.60 -8.23
N LEU A 51 -11.20 -8.27 -7.20
CA LEU A 51 -12.00 -8.86 -6.12
C LEU A 51 -12.75 -7.79 -5.32
N LEU A 52 -12.12 -6.66 -5.02
CA LEU A 52 -12.76 -5.55 -4.30
C LEU A 52 -13.89 -4.93 -5.12
N HIS A 53 -13.73 -4.78 -6.45
CA HIS A 53 -14.81 -4.31 -7.32
C HIS A 53 -16.00 -5.28 -7.42
N ARG A 54 -15.77 -6.59 -7.25
CA ARG A 54 -16.85 -7.59 -7.21
C ARG A 54 -17.62 -7.58 -5.89
N SER A 55 -17.01 -7.06 -4.82
CA SER A 55 -17.64 -7.00 -3.51
C SER A 55 -18.70 -5.90 -3.49
N GLU A 56 -19.96 -6.28 -3.24
CA GLU A 56 -21.05 -5.31 -3.06
C GLU A 56 -20.90 -4.50 -1.76
N THR A 57 -20.16 -5.02 -0.77
CA THR A 57 -19.88 -4.32 0.48
C THR A 57 -18.59 -3.50 0.35
N GLY A 58 -18.68 -2.18 0.45
CA GLY A 58 -17.53 -1.26 0.37
C GLY A 58 -16.54 -1.32 1.55
N ASP A 59 -16.78 -2.18 2.54
CA ASP A 59 -16.01 -2.22 3.80
C ASP A 59 -14.85 -3.23 3.80
N ASN A 60 -14.62 -3.92 2.68
CA ASN A 60 -13.53 -4.89 2.58
C ASN A 60 -12.17 -4.22 2.47
N ALA A 61 -11.20 -4.73 3.20
CA ALA A 61 -9.81 -4.28 3.17
C ALA A 61 -8.89 -5.47 2.98
N VAL A 62 -7.98 -5.34 2.01
CA VAL A 62 -6.98 -6.37 1.72
C VAL A 62 -5.59 -5.77 1.81
N VAL A 63 -4.67 -6.52 2.39
CA VAL A 63 -3.24 -6.17 2.37
C VAL A 63 -2.46 -7.24 1.64
N ARG A 64 -1.48 -6.82 0.84
CA ARG A 64 -0.46 -7.69 0.26
C ARG A 64 0.88 -7.42 0.94
N VAL A 65 1.51 -8.45 1.49
CA VAL A 65 2.71 -8.28 2.33
C VAL A 65 3.97 -8.83 1.70
N GLY A 66 5.11 -8.25 2.06
CA GLY A 66 6.43 -8.73 1.68
C GLY A 66 7.50 -8.16 2.60
N ALA A 67 8.77 -8.43 2.27
CA ALA A 67 9.91 -7.91 3.01
C ALA A 67 10.96 -7.33 2.08
N CYS A 68 11.63 -6.27 2.55
CA CYS A 68 12.81 -5.73 1.92
C CYS A 68 13.77 -5.14 2.97
N GLY A 69 15.00 -5.66 3.01
CA GLY A 69 15.98 -5.27 4.03
C GLY A 69 15.48 -5.58 5.44
N ALA A 70 15.54 -4.58 6.33
CA ALA A 70 15.07 -4.69 7.71
C ALA A 70 13.56 -4.48 7.89
N TRP A 71 12.84 -4.20 6.79
CA TRP A 71 11.44 -3.79 6.81
C TRP A 71 10.55 -4.88 6.20
N SER A 72 9.49 -5.25 6.91
CA SER A 72 8.31 -5.83 6.30
C SER A 72 7.49 -4.68 5.70
N TYR A 73 6.78 -4.92 4.60
CA TYR A 73 5.88 -3.95 4.01
C TYR A 73 4.50 -4.57 3.74
N ALA A 74 3.46 -3.75 3.80
CA ALA A 74 2.10 -4.07 3.43
C ALA A 74 1.61 -3.04 2.41
N VAL A 75 1.12 -3.51 1.28
CA VAL A 75 0.42 -2.71 0.27
C VAL A 75 -1.06 -2.80 0.58
N LEU A 76 -1.66 -1.66 0.90
CA LEU A 76 -3.03 -1.56 1.38
C LEU A 76 -3.97 -1.29 0.19
N HIS A 77 -5.00 -2.11 0.05
CA HIS A 77 -6.10 -1.95 -0.91
C HIS A 77 -7.37 -1.67 -0.12
N LEU A 78 -7.73 -0.40 -0.01
CA LEU A 78 -8.77 0.12 0.88
C LEU A 78 -9.73 1.03 0.12
N ALA A 79 -11.01 1.03 0.49
CA ALA A 79 -11.97 1.99 -0.02
C ALA A 79 -11.69 3.44 0.47
N ASP A 80 -11.21 3.58 1.71
CA ASP A 80 -10.83 4.88 2.29
C ASP A 80 -9.53 4.73 3.11
N PRO A 81 -8.36 4.96 2.48
CA PRO A 81 -7.07 4.80 3.15
C PRO A 81 -6.77 5.90 4.17
N GLY A 82 -7.46 7.05 4.13
CA GLY A 82 -7.22 8.18 5.04
C GLY A 82 -7.94 8.06 6.39
N ARG A 83 -8.88 7.13 6.53
CA ARG A 83 -9.71 6.95 7.73
C ARG A 83 -9.46 5.66 8.50
N ASP A 84 -8.40 4.96 8.15
CA ASP A 84 -8.12 3.64 8.67
C ASP A 84 -7.06 3.62 9.79
N ASP A 85 -7.13 2.65 10.70
CA ASP A 85 -6.25 2.48 11.85
C ASP A 85 -5.26 1.29 11.72
N LEU A 86 -5.12 0.68 10.54
CA LEU A 86 -4.26 -0.49 10.29
C LEU A 86 -2.79 -0.21 10.67
N ALA A 87 -2.25 0.95 10.29
CA ALA A 87 -0.88 1.32 10.63
C ALA A 87 -0.70 1.55 12.14
N VAL A 88 -1.70 2.15 12.79
CA VAL A 88 -1.74 2.33 14.26
C VAL A 88 -1.74 0.96 14.95
N ARG A 89 -2.60 0.03 14.53
CA ARG A 89 -2.62 -1.34 15.06
C ARG A 89 -1.28 -2.05 14.87
N ALA A 90 -0.70 -1.93 13.68
CA ALA A 90 0.59 -2.53 13.34
C ALA A 90 1.72 -2.07 14.26
N SER A 91 1.72 -0.78 14.65
CA SER A 91 2.78 -0.17 15.46
C SER A 91 2.78 -0.54 16.95
N ARG A 92 1.76 -1.27 17.43
CA ARG A 92 1.67 -1.63 18.86
C ARG A 92 2.76 -2.62 19.28
N GLY A 93 3.21 -2.54 20.53
CA GLY A 93 4.14 -3.51 21.11
C GLY A 93 5.56 -3.39 20.55
N GLY A 94 6.06 -2.16 20.44
CA GLY A 94 7.44 -1.84 20.06
C GLY A 94 7.75 -1.92 18.56
N VAL A 95 6.76 -2.21 17.71
CA VAL A 95 6.93 -2.24 16.25
C VAL A 95 6.99 -0.82 15.73
N GLU A 96 8.05 -0.55 14.99
CA GLU A 96 8.24 0.73 14.35
C GLU A 96 7.56 0.72 12.98
N VAL A 97 6.72 1.72 12.71
CA VAL A 97 5.87 1.74 11.52
C VAL A 97 5.99 3.07 10.79
N ILE A 98 6.02 3.01 9.47
CA ILE A 98 5.91 4.15 8.58
C ILE A 98 4.73 3.91 7.64
N GLN A 99 3.85 4.89 7.52
CA GLN A 99 2.73 4.87 6.59
C GLN A 99 2.94 5.95 5.53
N TYR A 100 2.75 5.56 4.28
CA TYR A 100 2.58 6.48 3.16
C TYR A 100 1.17 6.29 2.60
N VAL A 101 0.45 7.38 2.40
CA VAL A 101 -0.88 7.41 1.77
C VAL A 101 -0.83 8.36 0.59
N ALA A 102 -1.13 7.88 -0.62
CA ALA A 102 -1.01 8.69 -1.83
C ALA A 102 -1.99 9.88 -1.87
N MET A 103 -3.14 9.75 -1.20
CA MET A 103 -4.23 10.75 -1.16
C MET A 103 -4.60 11.28 -2.55
N THR A 104 -4.88 10.37 -3.50
CA THR A 104 -5.08 10.70 -4.91
C THR A 104 -6.16 11.77 -5.11
N ASP A 105 -7.28 11.65 -4.41
CA ASP A 105 -8.44 12.55 -4.52
C ASP A 105 -8.30 13.82 -3.66
N HIS A 106 -7.45 13.79 -2.64
CA HIS A 106 -7.29 14.86 -1.64
C HIS A 106 -5.81 15.11 -1.31
N PRO A 107 -4.99 15.54 -2.29
CA PRO A 107 -3.56 15.79 -2.06
C PRO A 107 -3.31 16.85 -0.96
N PRO A 108 -2.14 16.85 -0.30
CA PRO A 108 -0.95 16.04 -0.62
C PRO A 108 -0.99 14.60 -0.11
N ALA A 109 -0.10 13.75 -0.65
CA ALA A 109 0.20 12.46 -0.06
C ALA A 109 0.65 12.65 1.40
N GLN A 110 0.33 11.72 2.28
CA GLN A 110 0.60 11.80 3.71
C GLN A 110 1.71 10.84 4.09
N PHE A 111 2.56 11.29 4.99
CA PHE A 111 3.55 10.47 5.67
C PHE A 111 3.28 10.50 7.18
N ASP A 112 3.28 9.32 7.79
CA ASP A 112 3.22 9.18 9.25
C ASP A 112 4.27 8.18 9.73
N TYR A 113 4.98 8.55 10.78
CA TYR A 113 5.85 7.69 11.55
C TYR A 113 5.17 7.34 12.87
N LEU A 114 4.96 6.05 13.12
CA LEU A 114 4.21 5.53 14.25
C LEU A 114 5.04 4.58 15.09
N ARG A 115 4.79 4.63 16.40
CA ARG A 115 5.38 3.70 17.38
C ARG A 115 4.42 3.52 18.55
N ASP A 116 4.30 2.29 19.01
CA ASP A 116 3.48 1.92 20.17
C ASP A 116 2.01 2.38 20.07
N GLY A 117 1.45 2.35 18.85
CA GLY A 117 0.07 2.75 18.58
C GLY A 117 -0.14 4.27 18.56
N GLN A 118 0.91 5.08 18.44
CA GLN A 118 0.83 6.54 18.43
C GLN A 118 1.60 7.13 17.24
N SER A 119 1.08 8.20 16.65
CA SER A 119 1.83 9.00 15.65
C SER A 119 2.91 9.81 16.36
N VAL A 120 4.17 9.49 16.07
CA VAL A 120 5.34 10.21 16.56
C VAL A 120 5.48 11.50 15.80
N CYS A 121 5.52 11.44 14.47
CA CYS A 121 5.49 12.60 13.60
C CYS A 121 4.84 12.27 12.25
N GLY A 122 4.22 13.27 11.62
CA GLY A 122 3.73 13.16 10.25
C GLY A 122 3.68 14.52 9.56
N PHE A 123 3.57 14.49 8.24
CA PHE A 123 3.41 15.66 7.38
C PHE A 123 2.87 15.28 6.00
N GLY A 124 2.31 16.26 5.30
CA GLY A 124 2.00 16.12 3.88
C GLY A 124 3.27 16.24 3.05
N ILE A 125 3.42 15.41 2.01
CA ILE A 125 4.56 15.48 1.07
C ILE A 125 4.43 16.76 0.22
N GLY A 126 5.39 17.67 0.39
CA GLY A 126 5.37 19.05 -0.11
C GLY A 126 4.86 20.08 0.92
N GLU A 127 4.41 19.63 2.09
CA GLU A 127 3.95 20.46 3.21
C GLU A 127 4.74 20.18 4.49
N GLU A 128 6.03 19.85 4.36
CA GLU A 128 6.90 19.40 5.47
C GLU A 128 7.09 20.45 6.58
N ALA A 129 6.75 21.72 6.31
CA ALA A 129 6.70 22.77 7.32
C ALA A 129 5.51 22.59 8.30
N HIS A 130 4.46 21.90 7.88
CA HIS A 130 3.22 21.67 8.64
C HIS A 130 3.24 20.24 9.20
N ARG A 131 3.91 20.07 10.35
CA ARG A 131 4.13 18.77 11.00
C ARG A 131 3.15 18.54 12.15
N TRP A 132 2.75 17.30 12.35
CA TRP A 132 1.91 16.86 13.48
C TRP A 132 2.52 15.64 14.18
N GLY A 133 1.86 15.17 15.25
CA GLY A 133 2.27 14.02 16.05
C GLY A 133 2.70 14.39 17.47
N GLN A 134 3.08 13.40 18.27
CA GLN A 134 3.54 13.59 19.65
C GLN A 134 4.90 14.32 19.73
N ASN A 135 5.73 14.16 18.70
CA ASN A 135 7.01 14.81 18.53
C ASN A 135 7.14 15.30 17.07
N PRO A 136 6.42 16.36 16.68
CA PRO A 136 6.30 16.78 15.29
C PRO A 136 7.66 17.14 14.65
N ASP A 137 8.63 17.59 15.44
CA ASP A 137 9.97 17.96 14.95
C ASP A 137 10.97 16.79 14.97
N HIS A 138 10.52 15.55 15.20
CA HIS A 138 11.39 14.37 15.22
C HIS A 138 12.26 14.24 13.96
N LEU A 139 11.68 14.54 12.79
CA LEU A 139 12.36 14.47 11.49
C LEU A 139 12.95 15.80 11.03
N LEU A 140 12.78 16.90 11.77
CA LEU A 140 13.28 18.22 11.38
C LEU A 140 14.80 18.21 11.09
N PRO A 141 15.66 17.60 11.93
CA PRO A 141 17.10 17.57 11.63
C PRO A 141 17.43 16.87 10.30
N ALA A 142 16.70 15.79 9.97
CA ALA A 142 16.90 15.04 8.73
C ALA A 142 16.41 15.83 7.51
N LEU A 143 15.24 16.49 7.63
CA LEU A 143 14.66 17.33 6.58
C LEU A 143 15.55 18.55 6.26
N VAL A 144 16.14 19.17 7.29
CA VAL A 144 17.11 20.28 7.11
C VAL A 144 18.41 19.79 6.48
N ALA A 145 18.98 18.69 6.99
CA ALA A 145 20.21 18.13 6.43
C ALA A 145 20.05 17.69 4.97
N GLY A 146 18.84 17.25 4.60
CA GLY A 146 18.48 16.87 3.24
C GLY A 146 18.07 18.02 2.33
N GLY A 147 18.03 19.28 2.83
CA GLY A 147 17.65 20.45 2.04
C GLY A 147 16.17 20.53 1.67
N VAL A 148 15.30 19.79 2.37
CA VAL A 148 13.84 19.90 2.22
C VAL A 148 13.33 21.16 2.91
N LEU A 149 13.87 21.45 4.10
CA LEU A 149 13.55 22.62 4.91
C LEU A 149 14.78 23.48 5.16
N THR A 150 14.56 24.77 5.39
CA THR A 150 15.58 25.69 5.89
C THR A 150 15.91 25.41 7.36
N PRO A 151 17.03 25.92 7.90
CA PRO A 151 17.41 25.71 9.31
C PRO A 151 16.38 26.17 10.35
N ASP A 152 15.53 27.13 10.01
CA ASP A 152 14.40 27.59 10.84
C ASP A 152 13.14 26.71 10.69
N GLY A 153 13.22 25.62 9.93
CA GLY A 153 12.15 24.64 9.76
C GLY A 153 11.02 25.08 8.84
N THR A 154 11.26 26.15 8.06
CA THR A 154 10.33 26.66 7.05
C THR A 154 10.66 26.08 5.67
N SER A 155 9.69 26.10 4.77
CA SER A 155 9.94 25.71 3.38
C SER A 155 10.83 26.73 2.71
N HIS A 156 11.75 26.28 1.85
CA HIS A 156 12.44 27.20 0.95
C HIS A 156 11.42 27.99 0.15
N GLN A 157 11.58 29.32 0.06
CA GLN A 157 10.79 30.14 -0.88
C GLN A 157 10.89 29.50 -2.26
N ALA A 158 9.74 29.32 -2.93
CA ALA A 158 9.59 28.54 -4.16
C ALA A 158 10.84 28.61 -5.03
N ALA A 159 11.62 27.53 -5.03
CA ALA A 159 12.80 27.44 -5.85
C ALA A 159 12.36 27.64 -7.33
N PRO A 160 13.10 28.40 -8.14
CA PRO A 160 12.83 28.47 -9.57
C PRO A 160 12.78 27.04 -10.13
N ALA A 161 11.96 26.83 -11.16
CA ALA A 161 11.54 25.54 -11.72
C ALA A 161 12.67 24.59 -12.23
N HIS A 162 13.92 24.81 -11.85
CA HIS A 162 15.14 24.14 -12.29
C HIS A 162 15.81 23.27 -11.19
N SER A 163 15.13 23.01 -10.06
CA SER A 163 15.55 21.93 -9.15
C SER A 163 15.48 20.59 -9.89
N ALA A 164 16.60 19.86 -9.96
CA ALA A 164 16.68 18.58 -10.69
C ALA A 164 15.79 17.46 -10.11
N LEU A 165 15.37 17.59 -8.85
CA LEU A 165 14.37 16.75 -8.20
C LEU A 165 13.18 17.61 -7.78
N SER A 166 11.95 17.15 -8.05
CA SER A 166 10.78 17.80 -7.46
C SER A 166 10.83 17.68 -5.93
N GLY A 167 10.27 18.65 -5.20
CA GLY A 167 10.30 18.64 -3.72
C GLY A 167 9.84 17.31 -3.11
N LYS A 168 8.87 16.65 -3.74
CA LYS A 168 8.40 15.31 -3.35
C LYS A 168 9.48 14.24 -3.42
N HIS A 169 10.25 14.19 -4.51
CA HIS A 169 11.35 13.24 -4.66
C HIS A 169 12.45 13.49 -3.64
N LEU A 170 12.75 14.75 -3.33
CA LEU A 170 13.73 15.10 -2.32
C LEU A 170 13.29 14.62 -0.93
N THR A 171 12.03 14.87 -0.55
CA THR A 171 11.47 14.38 0.72
C THR A 171 11.54 12.87 0.81
N LEU A 172 11.10 12.14 -0.24
CA LEU A 172 11.18 10.68 -0.23
C LEU A 172 12.62 10.16 -0.16
N ALA A 173 13.58 10.81 -0.81
CA ALA A 173 15.00 10.45 -0.71
C ALA A 173 15.55 10.64 0.71
N VAL A 174 15.15 11.71 1.41
CA VAL A 174 15.51 11.94 2.81
C VAL A 174 14.94 10.85 3.71
N LEU A 175 13.66 10.49 3.53
CA LEU A 175 13.01 9.44 4.30
C LEU A 175 13.61 8.06 4.01
N GLU A 176 13.92 7.79 2.74
CA GLU A 176 14.62 6.58 2.31
C GLU A 176 15.95 6.43 3.06
N HIS A 177 16.77 7.49 3.05
CA HIS A 177 18.07 7.47 3.69
C HIS A 177 17.97 7.41 5.22
N HIS A 178 17.09 8.21 5.83
CA HIS A 178 16.96 8.30 7.29
C HIS A 178 16.53 6.97 7.92
N PHE A 179 15.56 6.29 7.30
CA PHE A 179 15.00 5.03 7.83
C PHE A 179 15.60 3.77 7.19
N GLY A 180 16.42 3.92 6.14
CA GLY A 180 16.90 2.80 5.34
C GLY A 180 15.75 2.07 4.64
N LEU A 181 14.76 2.81 4.12
CA LEU A 181 13.60 2.23 3.48
C LEU A 181 13.96 1.66 2.11
N CYS A 182 13.20 0.65 1.73
CA CYS A 182 13.26 0.10 0.40
C CYS A 182 11.92 -0.52 0.02
N LEU A 183 11.48 -0.26 -1.22
CA LEU A 183 10.28 -0.89 -1.75
C LEU A 183 10.53 -1.36 -3.19
N PRO A 184 10.56 -2.69 -3.45
CA PRO A 184 10.77 -3.22 -4.80
C PRO A 184 9.51 -3.00 -5.65
N LYS A 185 9.50 -1.91 -6.44
CA LYS A 185 8.38 -1.47 -7.29
C LYS A 185 7.83 -2.59 -8.15
N ASN A 186 8.69 -3.29 -8.89
CA ASN A 186 8.23 -4.37 -9.77
C ASN A 186 7.51 -5.50 -9.00
N ARG A 187 7.98 -5.81 -7.78
CA ARG A 187 7.35 -6.84 -6.94
C ARG A 187 6.03 -6.36 -6.35
N VAL A 188 6.00 -5.12 -5.85
CA VAL A 188 4.79 -4.50 -5.30
C VAL A 188 3.68 -4.39 -6.34
N MET A 189 4.03 -3.93 -7.54
CA MET A 189 3.06 -3.63 -8.58
C MET A 189 2.57 -4.86 -9.34
N ARG A 190 3.45 -5.83 -9.62
CA ARG A 190 3.17 -6.87 -10.61
C ARG A 190 3.29 -8.30 -10.09
N ALA A 191 4.08 -8.53 -9.04
CA ALA A 191 4.27 -9.89 -8.55
C ALA A 191 3.10 -10.34 -7.66
N PRO A 192 2.77 -11.64 -7.66
CA PRO A 192 1.99 -12.23 -6.60
C PRO A 192 2.70 -12.04 -5.26
N LEU A 193 1.92 -11.65 -4.26
CA LEU A 193 2.35 -11.51 -2.87
C LEU A 193 1.30 -12.16 -1.96
N PRO A 194 1.71 -12.69 -0.79
CA PRO A 194 0.78 -13.12 0.25
C PRO A 194 -0.22 -12.02 0.57
N ALA A 195 -1.50 -12.30 0.33
CA ALA A 195 -2.62 -11.39 0.53
C ALA A 195 -3.51 -11.88 1.66
N TYR A 196 -4.03 -10.93 2.44
CA TYR A 196 -4.90 -11.18 3.58
C TYR A 196 -6.08 -10.22 3.58
N THR A 197 -7.27 -10.74 3.81
CA THR A 197 -8.41 -9.92 4.21
C THR A 197 -8.18 -9.47 5.64
N VAL A 198 -8.06 -8.16 5.86
CA VAL A 198 -7.83 -7.56 7.18
C VAL A 198 -9.06 -6.85 7.73
N ARG A 199 -10.11 -6.72 6.89
CA ARG A 199 -11.43 -6.24 7.28
C ARG A 199 -12.47 -6.76 6.31
N GLY A 200 -13.67 -6.99 6.84
CA GLY A 200 -14.80 -7.51 6.08
C GLY A 200 -14.72 -9.03 5.91
N THR A 201 -15.40 -9.55 4.89
CA THR A 201 -15.63 -10.99 4.69
C THR A 201 -15.22 -11.47 3.30
N LEU A 202 -14.48 -10.64 2.55
CA LEU A 202 -13.99 -11.00 1.22
C LEU A 202 -13.17 -12.29 1.27
N SER A 203 -13.61 -13.30 0.51
CA SER A 203 -12.85 -14.52 0.28
C SER A 203 -11.81 -14.27 -0.81
N LEU A 204 -10.53 -14.46 -0.46
CA LEU A 204 -9.41 -14.35 -1.40
C LEU A 204 -9.10 -15.67 -2.12
N GLY A 205 -9.61 -16.79 -1.62
CA GLY A 205 -9.40 -18.10 -2.23
C GLY A 205 -10.13 -18.24 -3.57
N PRO A 206 -9.72 -19.20 -4.41
CA PRO A 206 -10.29 -19.40 -5.74
C PRO A 206 -11.81 -19.52 -5.67
N ASP A 207 -12.49 -19.06 -6.71
CA ASP A 207 -13.93 -19.21 -6.81
C ASP A 207 -14.26 -20.72 -6.82
N PRO A 208 -15.20 -21.22 -5.98
CA PRO A 208 -15.43 -22.66 -5.84
C PRO A 208 -15.96 -23.32 -7.12
N ASP A 209 -16.52 -22.52 -8.03
CA ASP A 209 -17.07 -22.92 -9.32
C ASP A 209 -16.11 -22.65 -10.49
N ILE A 210 -14.84 -22.28 -10.24
CA ILE A 210 -13.91 -21.91 -11.31
C ILE A 210 -13.74 -23.00 -12.37
N ASP A 211 -13.62 -24.26 -11.96
CA ASP A 211 -13.44 -25.35 -12.91
C ASP A 211 -14.68 -25.55 -13.80
N ILE A 212 -15.86 -25.35 -13.22
CA ILE A 212 -17.15 -25.42 -13.93
C ILE A 212 -17.22 -24.28 -14.95
N ILE A 213 -16.92 -23.06 -14.54
CA ILE A 213 -17.00 -21.89 -15.42
C ILE A 213 -15.89 -21.92 -16.47
N ARG A 214 -14.72 -22.47 -16.16
CA ARG A 214 -13.63 -22.67 -17.13
C ARG A 214 -14.02 -23.65 -18.21
N ALA A 215 -14.64 -24.77 -17.85
CA ALA A 215 -15.16 -25.74 -18.82
C ALA A 215 -16.23 -25.08 -19.71
N TRP A 216 -17.21 -24.41 -19.12
CA TRP A 216 -18.27 -23.71 -19.85
C TRP A 216 -17.70 -22.66 -20.81
N ALA A 217 -16.75 -21.84 -20.36
CA ALA A 217 -16.14 -20.80 -21.18
C ALA A 217 -15.38 -21.38 -22.38
N ALA A 218 -14.65 -22.49 -22.18
CA ALA A 218 -13.96 -23.19 -23.27
C ALA A 218 -14.95 -23.74 -24.31
N GLU A 219 -16.07 -24.34 -23.87
CA GLU A 219 -17.13 -24.83 -24.77
C GLU A 219 -17.79 -23.72 -25.59
N HIS A 220 -17.88 -22.51 -25.03
CA HIS A 220 -18.50 -21.35 -25.67
C HIS A 220 -17.49 -20.46 -26.43
N GLY A 221 -16.25 -20.95 -26.63
CA GLY A 221 -15.24 -20.28 -27.45
C GLY A 221 -14.58 -19.07 -26.80
N TYR A 222 -14.70 -18.91 -25.48
CA TYR A 222 -14.00 -17.84 -24.77
C TYR A 222 -12.51 -18.17 -24.62
N HIS A 223 -11.65 -17.34 -25.20
CA HIS A 223 -10.20 -17.40 -25.01
C HIS A 223 -9.80 -16.43 -23.89
N VAL A 224 -9.76 -16.95 -22.67
CA VAL A 224 -9.54 -16.17 -21.45
C VAL A 224 -8.19 -16.50 -20.86
N ASN A 225 -7.42 -15.46 -20.52
CA ASN A 225 -6.29 -15.64 -19.61
C ASN A 225 -6.84 -15.73 -18.17
N TRP A 226 -6.94 -16.95 -17.65
CA TRP A 226 -7.49 -17.22 -16.32
C TRP A 226 -6.63 -16.70 -15.15
N GLY A 227 -5.42 -16.20 -15.43
CA GLY A 227 -4.49 -15.78 -14.38
C GLY A 227 -4.03 -16.95 -13.51
N HIS A 228 -3.22 -16.64 -12.50
CA HIS A 228 -2.72 -17.63 -11.53
C HIS A 228 -3.53 -17.64 -10.23
N SER A 229 -4.44 -16.68 -10.08
CA SER A 229 -5.18 -16.41 -8.85
C SER A 229 -6.39 -17.34 -8.63
N GLY A 230 -6.77 -18.13 -9.64
CA GLY A 230 -7.87 -19.08 -9.50
C GLY A 230 -9.24 -18.41 -9.35
N HIS A 231 -9.40 -17.18 -9.83
CA HIS A 231 -10.69 -16.49 -9.90
C HIS A 231 -11.23 -16.43 -11.32
N VAL A 232 -12.56 -16.40 -11.44
CA VAL A 232 -13.22 -16.23 -12.72
C VAL A 232 -13.25 -14.74 -13.08
N PRO A 233 -12.72 -14.34 -14.25
CA PRO A 233 -12.81 -12.96 -14.71
C PRO A 233 -14.26 -12.48 -14.78
N ALA A 234 -14.52 -11.25 -14.32
CA ALA A 234 -15.89 -10.72 -14.20
C ALA A 234 -16.72 -10.83 -15.50
N PRO A 235 -16.19 -10.49 -16.70
CA PRO A 235 -16.96 -10.63 -17.94
C PRO A 235 -17.40 -12.07 -18.23
N ILE A 236 -16.60 -13.05 -17.82
CA ILE A 236 -16.89 -14.48 -18.00
C ILE A 236 -17.92 -14.95 -16.98
N ARG A 237 -17.81 -14.47 -15.74
CA ARG A 237 -18.79 -14.76 -14.69
C ARG A 237 -20.17 -14.19 -15.07
N GLU A 238 -20.23 -12.96 -15.56
CA GLU A 238 -21.47 -12.33 -16.03
C GLU A 238 -22.10 -13.11 -17.19
N ALA A 239 -21.30 -13.51 -18.18
CA ALA A 239 -21.77 -14.31 -19.30
C ALA A 239 -22.29 -15.70 -18.85
N TYR A 240 -21.57 -16.36 -17.94
CA TYR A 240 -21.98 -17.63 -17.36
C TYR A 240 -23.32 -17.51 -16.62
N VAL A 241 -23.48 -16.50 -15.76
CA VAL A 241 -24.73 -16.25 -15.03
C VAL A 241 -25.88 -15.93 -15.99
N HIS A 242 -25.64 -15.15 -17.04
CA HIS A 242 -26.66 -14.83 -18.03
C HIS A 242 -27.15 -16.07 -18.80
N ALA A 243 -26.24 -16.99 -19.13
CA ALA A 243 -26.59 -18.24 -19.83
C ALA A 243 -27.38 -19.24 -18.98
N HIS A 244 -27.40 -19.08 -17.65
CA HIS A 244 -28.06 -19.99 -16.70
C HIS A 244 -29.19 -19.33 -15.88
N ARG A 245 -29.68 -18.16 -16.33
CA ARG A 245 -30.93 -17.54 -15.86
C ARG A 245 -32.10 -17.96 -16.74
#